data_AF-A0A451A675-F1
#
_entry.id   AF-A0A451A675-F1
#
_cell.length_a   1.000
_cell.length_b   1.000
_cell.length_c   1.000
_cell.angle_alpha   90.00
_cell.angle_beta   90.00
_cell.angle_gamma   90.00
#
_symmetry.space_group_name_H-M   'P 1'
#
loop_
_entity.id
_entity.type
_entity.pdbx_description
1 polymer ?
#
loop_
_entity_poly.entity_id
_entity_poly.type
_entity_poly.pdbx_seq_one_letter_code
_entity_poly.pdbx_strand_id
1 'polypeptide(L)'
;MTIMKSHASKLSAAITSICLLSTPALATVTDPHGVDVGDGNTLNFDQNSAAIGNSVKATGLNSGAFGYYTNATGRESFALGNQSTASGDFSAAMNKFNTASGQGSFAIGRHTTASGEGSFSTNYATKASGWHASSFGSYTEAKGDSAAFGAYTVAETSAAMVTGIYNELTGGDPVYWQPGDTLFVIGNGTSSLDRHNAVTVLKNGNMGINTSSPTTLLEVNGSSKLGGAGTPFNAMQLGKVDVLGGSGGQDRVIVPVTFPKPFADNPIIIVTVAAPPGISYGDAFNVTAENITSTGFDAVVKGLPIPGNQGSWGADLQVHWQAYEL
;
A
#
# COMPACT_ATOMS: atom_id res chain seq x y z
N MET A 1 -36.31 -61.14 33.67
CA MET A 1 -36.07 -60.04 32.71
C MET A 1 -36.59 -58.69 33.23
N THR A 2 -36.42 -58.42 34.54
CA THR A 2 -36.99 -57.22 35.21
C THR A 2 -35.94 -56.41 35.98
N ILE A 3 -34.73 -56.95 36.18
CA ILE A 3 -33.66 -56.32 36.96
C ILE A 3 -32.69 -55.48 36.07
N MET A 4 -32.62 -55.74 34.76
CA MET A 4 -31.81 -54.92 33.83
C MET A 4 -32.50 -53.61 33.40
N LYS A 5 -33.84 -53.51 33.49
CA LYS A 5 -34.55 -52.27 33.13
C LYS A 5 -34.45 -51.17 34.20
N SER A 6 -34.20 -51.50 35.47
CA SER A 6 -34.16 -50.50 36.56
C SER A 6 -32.81 -49.79 36.71
N HIS A 7 -31.73 -50.35 36.14
CA HIS A 7 -30.42 -49.68 36.11
C HIS A 7 -30.28 -48.75 34.90
N ALA A 8 -30.92 -49.08 33.77
CA ALA A 8 -30.96 -48.20 32.60
C ALA A 8 -31.76 -46.90 32.86
N SER A 9 -32.84 -46.96 33.66
CA SER A 9 -33.60 -45.76 34.05
C SER A 9 -32.86 -44.90 35.08
N LYS A 10 -32.02 -45.50 35.94
CA LYS A 10 -31.17 -44.77 36.89
C LYS A 10 -29.93 -44.13 36.22
N LEU A 11 -29.42 -44.73 35.14
CA LEU A 11 -28.34 -44.15 34.34
C LEU A 11 -28.86 -43.02 33.42
N SER A 12 -30.08 -43.16 32.90
CA SER A 12 -30.79 -42.09 32.18
C SER A 12 -31.11 -40.90 33.09
N ALA A 13 -31.52 -41.15 34.34
CA ALA A 13 -31.76 -40.08 35.32
C ALA A 13 -30.47 -39.42 35.85
N ALA A 14 -29.32 -40.11 35.79
CA ALA A 14 -28.02 -39.54 36.18
C ALA A 14 -27.46 -38.54 35.16
N ILE A 15 -27.87 -38.64 33.89
CA ILE A 15 -27.51 -37.66 32.84
C ILE A 15 -28.45 -36.43 32.87
N THR A 16 -29.62 -36.53 33.52
CA THR A 16 -30.57 -35.41 33.66
C THR A 16 -30.44 -34.64 34.98
N SER A 17 -29.42 -34.90 35.81
CA SER A 17 -29.23 -34.17 37.07
C SER A 17 -27.75 -33.89 37.34
N ILE A 18 -27.18 -32.98 36.53
CA ILE A 18 -26.11 -32.09 36.99
C ILE A 18 -26.78 -30.76 37.38
N CYS A 19 -27.45 -30.77 38.52
CA CYS A 19 -27.99 -29.60 39.18
C CYS A 19 -27.27 -29.49 40.54
N LEU A 20 -26.20 -28.72 40.61
CA LEU A 20 -25.49 -28.43 41.85
C LEU A 20 -25.16 -26.93 41.94
N LEU A 21 -26.07 -26.25 42.64
CA LEU A 21 -25.84 -25.14 43.58
C LEU A 21 -25.54 -23.73 43.01
N SER A 22 -26.56 -22.88 43.16
CA SER A 22 -26.63 -21.41 43.07
C SER A 22 -26.63 -20.74 41.69
N THR A 23 -27.82 -20.24 41.33
CA THR A 23 -28.28 -19.47 40.16
C THR A 23 -28.36 -20.23 38.81
N PRO A 24 -29.44 -20.03 38.00
CA PRO A 24 -29.75 -20.93 36.90
C PRO A 24 -28.92 -20.58 35.66
N ALA A 25 -27.74 -21.16 35.53
CA ALA A 25 -27.16 -21.43 34.21
C ALA A 25 -27.52 -22.88 33.86
N LEU A 26 -28.55 -23.04 33.03
CA LEU A 26 -29.06 -24.34 32.64
C LEU A 26 -28.08 -24.95 31.62
N ALA A 27 -27.21 -25.87 32.04
CA ALA A 27 -26.45 -26.67 31.09
C ALA A 27 -27.38 -27.77 30.54
N THR A 28 -28.19 -27.45 29.52
CA THR A 28 -29.00 -28.46 28.82
C THR A 28 -28.18 -29.11 27.71
N VAL A 29 -27.69 -30.32 27.97
CA VAL A 29 -27.23 -31.22 26.91
C VAL A 29 -28.48 -31.93 26.37
N THR A 30 -29.13 -31.34 25.37
CA THR A 30 -30.44 -31.81 24.87
C THR A 30 -30.36 -32.74 23.64
N ASP A 31 -29.20 -33.00 23.04
CA ASP A 31 -28.98 -34.02 22.00
C ASP A 31 -27.45 -34.25 21.80
N PRO A 32 -26.95 -35.31 21.12
CA PRO A 32 -25.54 -35.69 21.12
C PRO A 32 -24.60 -34.72 20.38
N HIS A 33 -25.11 -33.59 19.89
CA HIS A 33 -24.41 -32.68 19.00
C HIS A 33 -24.46 -31.20 19.45
N GLY A 34 -25.01 -30.86 20.62
CA GLY A 34 -25.09 -29.48 21.09
C GLY A 34 -24.49 -29.26 22.48
N VAL A 35 -23.76 -28.16 22.68
CA VAL A 35 -23.33 -27.69 24.02
C VAL A 35 -23.94 -26.31 24.28
N ASP A 36 -24.82 -26.20 25.27
CA ASP A 36 -25.32 -24.93 25.79
C ASP A 36 -24.93 -24.78 27.26
N VAL A 37 -24.18 -23.73 27.58
CA VAL A 37 -23.81 -23.39 28.95
C VAL A 37 -24.01 -21.90 29.18
N GLY A 38 -25.06 -21.54 29.90
CA GLY A 38 -25.32 -20.19 30.38
C GLY A 38 -26.76 -19.77 30.23
N ASP A 39 -27.01 -18.48 29.97
CA ASP A 39 -28.37 -17.91 29.96
C ASP A 39 -28.62 -17.10 28.68
N GLY A 40 -29.83 -17.19 28.13
CA GLY A 40 -30.24 -16.48 26.92
C GLY A 40 -29.55 -16.94 25.62
N ASN A 41 -28.92 -18.11 25.61
CA ASN A 41 -28.22 -18.61 24.43
C ASN A 41 -29.20 -19.13 23.36
N THR A 42 -28.77 -19.10 22.11
CA THR A 42 -29.50 -19.65 20.95
C THR A 42 -28.56 -20.51 20.13
N LEU A 43 -28.91 -21.77 19.95
CA LEU A 43 -28.12 -22.73 19.20
C LEU A 43 -29.03 -23.66 18.41
N ASN A 44 -28.44 -24.32 17.41
CA ASN A 44 -29.11 -25.36 16.64
C ASN A 44 -28.56 -26.73 17.05
N PHE A 45 -29.34 -27.50 17.82
CA PHE A 45 -28.91 -28.76 18.44
C PHE A 45 -28.58 -29.85 17.42
N ASP A 46 -29.15 -29.80 16.22
CA ASP A 46 -28.92 -30.77 15.13
C ASP A 46 -27.66 -30.48 14.30
N GLN A 47 -26.86 -29.49 14.72
CA GLN A 47 -25.83 -28.87 13.90
C GLN A 47 -24.45 -28.84 14.53
N ASN A 48 -24.11 -29.72 15.48
CA ASN A 48 -22.76 -29.78 16.08
C ASN A 48 -22.30 -28.41 16.64
N SER A 49 -23.18 -27.67 17.32
CA SER A 49 -22.92 -26.29 17.75
C SER A 49 -22.63 -26.17 19.25
N ALA A 50 -21.79 -25.20 19.62
CA ALA A 50 -21.46 -24.90 21.02
C ALA A 50 -21.67 -23.42 21.35
N ALA A 51 -22.52 -23.11 22.32
CA ALA A 51 -22.72 -21.78 22.88
C ALA A 51 -22.41 -21.78 24.38
N ILE A 52 -21.42 -21.00 24.79
CA ILE A 52 -21.02 -20.88 26.21
C ILE A 52 -20.96 -19.41 26.62
N GLY A 53 -21.78 -19.00 27.57
CA GLY A 53 -21.82 -17.64 28.11
C GLY A 53 -23.23 -17.08 28.19
N ASN A 54 -23.38 -15.77 28.03
CA ASN A 54 -24.69 -15.12 28.14
C ASN A 54 -25.09 -14.44 26.82
N SER A 55 -26.33 -14.69 26.39
CA SER A 55 -26.90 -14.16 25.15
C SER A 55 -26.06 -14.52 23.90
N VAL A 56 -25.49 -15.73 23.88
CA VAL A 56 -24.62 -16.22 22.81
C VAL A 56 -25.44 -16.91 21.73
N LYS A 57 -25.09 -16.71 20.45
CA LYS A 57 -25.73 -17.35 19.31
C LYS A 57 -24.76 -18.25 18.55
N ALA A 58 -24.91 -19.56 18.62
CA ALA A 58 -24.16 -20.54 17.83
C ALA A 58 -25.13 -21.30 16.90
N THR A 59 -25.57 -20.65 15.81
CA THR A 59 -26.62 -21.20 14.92
C THR A 59 -26.11 -21.69 13.57
N GLY A 60 -24.80 -21.69 13.37
CA GLY A 60 -24.18 -22.25 12.19
C GLY A 60 -23.92 -23.75 12.36
N LEU A 61 -23.94 -24.49 11.24
CA LEU A 61 -23.50 -25.89 11.24
C LEU A 61 -22.04 -25.98 11.66
N ASN A 62 -21.71 -26.82 12.63
CA ASN A 62 -20.39 -26.97 13.26
C ASN A 62 -19.83 -25.66 13.87
N SER A 63 -20.68 -24.73 14.35
CA SER A 63 -20.21 -23.44 14.86
C SER A 63 -19.95 -23.42 16.37
N GLY A 64 -19.04 -22.53 16.81
CA GLY A 64 -18.72 -22.35 18.23
C GLY A 64 -18.74 -20.88 18.61
N ALA A 65 -19.49 -20.53 19.65
CA ALA A 65 -19.58 -19.18 20.18
C ALA A 65 -19.37 -19.15 21.70
N PHE A 66 -18.53 -18.23 22.19
CA PHE A 66 -18.13 -18.18 23.59
C PHE A 66 -18.07 -16.73 24.09
N GLY A 67 -18.74 -16.39 25.19
CA GLY A 67 -18.64 -15.10 25.89
C GLY A 67 -19.97 -14.35 26.10
N TYR A 68 -20.07 -13.08 25.72
CA TYR A 68 -21.25 -12.24 25.99
C TYR A 68 -21.73 -11.54 24.72
N TYR A 69 -22.99 -11.78 24.31
CA TYR A 69 -23.56 -11.30 23.04
C TYR A 69 -22.73 -11.70 21.80
N THR A 70 -22.14 -12.89 21.83
CA THR A 70 -21.26 -13.40 20.78
C THR A 70 -22.03 -14.24 19.78
N ASN A 71 -21.77 -14.08 18.49
CA ASN A 71 -22.53 -14.71 17.42
C ASN A 71 -21.62 -15.51 16.47
N ALA A 72 -21.76 -16.82 16.41
CA ALA A 72 -21.19 -17.68 15.37
C ALA A 72 -22.33 -18.26 14.52
N THR A 73 -22.68 -17.56 13.43
CA THR A 73 -23.86 -17.88 12.61
C THR A 73 -23.51 -18.46 11.23
N GLY A 74 -22.25 -18.37 10.80
CA GLY A 74 -21.77 -19.02 9.58
C GLY A 74 -21.50 -20.50 9.81
N ARG A 75 -21.51 -21.32 8.75
CA ARG A 75 -21.10 -22.72 8.86
C ARG A 75 -19.62 -22.80 9.22
N GLU A 76 -19.25 -23.67 10.15
CA GLU A 76 -17.89 -23.86 10.69
C GLU A 76 -17.28 -22.55 11.22
N SER A 77 -18.12 -21.62 11.68
CA SER A 77 -17.64 -20.35 12.20
C SER A 77 -17.31 -20.40 13.70
N PHE A 78 -16.37 -19.57 14.12
CA PHE A 78 -15.90 -19.53 15.51
C PHE A 78 -15.89 -18.09 16.05
N ALA A 79 -16.66 -17.81 17.09
CA ALA A 79 -16.72 -16.51 17.72
C ALA A 79 -16.36 -16.58 19.21
N LEU A 80 -15.44 -15.74 19.67
CA LEU A 80 -14.97 -15.69 21.06
C LEU A 80 -14.92 -14.25 21.57
N GLY A 81 -15.46 -14.03 22.78
CA GLY A 81 -15.32 -12.79 23.55
C GLY A 81 -16.62 -12.02 23.72
N ASN A 82 -16.61 -10.70 23.56
CA ASN A 82 -17.73 -9.83 23.90
C ASN A 82 -18.20 -9.08 22.65
N GLN A 83 -19.43 -9.34 22.22
CA GLN A 83 -20.02 -8.75 21.01
C GLN A 83 -19.22 -9.05 19.74
N SER A 84 -18.57 -10.22 19.69
CA SER A 84 -17.87 -10.71 18.49
C SER A 84 -18.84 -11.48 17.59
N THR A 85 -18.76 -11.28 16.28
CA THR A 85 -19.64 -11.89 15.29
C THR A 85 -18.83 -12.55 14.17
N ALA A 86 -18.93 -13.86 14.05
CA ALA A 86 -18.41 -14.66 12.94
C ALA A 86 -19.60 -15.17 12.11
N SER A 87 -19.99 -14.42 11.08
CA SER A 87 -21.17 -14.67 10.27
C SER A 87 -20.87 -15.25 8.89
N GLY A 88 -19.61 -15.18 8.43
CA GLY A 88 -19.19 -15.85 7.20
C GLY A 88 -18.96 -17.35 7.42
N ASP A 89 -19.14 -18.14 6.38
CA ASP A 89 -18.74 -19.55 6.40
C ASP A 89 -17.23 -19.67 6.64
N PHE A 90 -16.81 -20.59 7.49
CA PHE A 90 -15.42 -20.80 7.92
C PHE A 90 -14.75 -19.57 8.58
N SER A 91 -15.53 -18.59 9.01
CA SER A 91 -15.00 -17.35 9.58
C SER A 91 -14.68 -17.46 11.06
N ALA A 92 -13.78 -16.61 11.57
CA ALA A 92 -13.58 -16.49 13.01
C ALA A 92 -13.44 -15.05 13.51
N ALA A 93 -14.07 -14.75 14.65
CA ALA A 93 -14.05 -13.44 15.28
C ALA A 93 -13.71 -13.56 16.78
N MET A 94 -12.59 -12.99 17.23
CA MET A 94 -12.07 -13.20 18.59
C MET A 94 -11.79 -11.87 19.31
N ASN A 95 -12.10 -11.78 20.61
CA ASN A 95 -12.01 -10.62 21.51
C ASN A 95 -13.25 -9.71 21.54
N LYS A 96 -13.17 -8.39 21.30
CA LYS A 96 -14.26 -7.45 21.61
C LYS A 96 -14.75 -6.67 20.39
N PHE A 97 -16.05 -6.72 20.10
CA PHE A 97 -16.68 -5.96 19.01
C PHE A 97 -16.13 -6.25 17.60
N ASN A 98 -15.72 -7.49 17.33
CA ASN A 98 -15.13 -7.84 16.04
C ASN A 98 -16.16 -8.49 15.13
N THR A 99 -16.04 -8.27 13.83
CA THR A 99 -16.94 -8.82 12.82
C THR A 99 -16.13 -9.52 11.73
N ALA A 100 -16.28 -10.83 11.61
CA ALA A 100 -15.79 -11.63 10.50
C ALA A 100 -16.99 -12.09 9.66
N SER A 101 -17.28 -11.35 8.58
CA SER A 101 -18.49 -11.56 7.77
C SER A 101 -18.21 -12.12 6.38
N GLY A 102 -16.96 -12.08 5.92
CA GLY A 102 -16.55 -12.74 4.68
C GLY A 102 -16.37 -14.25 4.87
N GLN A 103 -16.57 -15.03 3.81
CA GLN A 103 -16.23 -16.46 3.82
C GLN A 103 -14.73 -16.62 4.11
N GLY A 104 -14.35 -17.51 5.03
CA GLY A 104 -12.96 -17.75 5.44
C GLY A 104 -12.27 -16.54 6.10
N SER A 105 -13.02 -15.50 6.49
CA SER A 105 -12.46 -14.29 7.07
C SER A 105 -12.08 -14.46 8.54
N PHE A 106 -11.10 -13.67 9.00
CA PHE A 106 -10.60 -13.73 10.37
C PHE A 106 -10.44 -12.33 10.97
N ALA A 107 -11.13 -12.06 12.08
CA ALA A 107 -11.11 -10.78 12.78
C ALA A 107 -10.69 -10.95 14.25
N ILE A 108 -9.59 -10.34 14.68
CA ILE A 108 -9.09 -10.47 16.06
C ILE A 108 -8.63 -9.13 16.66
N GLY A 109 -9.06 -8.82 17.88
CA GLY A 109 -8.63 -7.60 18.58
C GLY A 109 -9.79 -6.78 19.12
N ARG A 110 -9.89 -5.50 18.79
CA ARG A 110 -11.01 -4.66 19.23
C ARG A 110 -11.52 -3.76 18.13
N HIS A 111 -12.82 -3.85 17.83
CA HIS A 111 -13.48 -3.13 16.74
C HIS A 111 -12.92 -3.44 15.34
N THR A 112 -12.44 -4.66 15.11
CA THR A 112 -11.90 -5.09 13.81
C THR A 112 -12.99 -5.67 12.93
N THR A 113 -12.99 -5.35 11.63
CA THR A 113 -13.91 -5.93 10.64
C THR A 113 -13.13 -6.62 9.53
N ALA A 114 -13.42 -7.90 9.27
CA ALA A 114 -12.95 -8.67 8.13
C ALA A 114 -14.18 -9.07 7.30
N SER A 115 -14.50 -8.30 6.26
CA SER A 115 -15.73 -8.46 5.48
C SER A 115 -15.51 -8.99 4.07
N GLY A 116 -14.28 -8.98 3.58
CA GLY A 116 -13.93 -9.62 2.31
C GLY A 116 -13.77 -11.14 2.45
N GLU A 117 -13.99 -11.88 1.37
CA GLU A 117 -13.66 -13.31 1.31
C GLU A 117 -12.16 -13.51 1.58
N GLY A 118 -11.81 -14.47 2.45
CA GLY A 118 -10.43 -14.76 2.85
C GLY A 118 -9.71 -13.60 3.56
N SER A 119 -10.43 -12.55 3.97
CA SER A 119 -9.81 -11.35 4.56
C SER A 119 -9.35 -11.55 6.00
N PHE A 120 -8.32 -10.81 6.40
CA PHE A 120 -7.72 -10.84 7.73
C PHE A 120 -7.66 -9.43 8.33
N SER A 121 -8.20 -9.23 9.53
CA SER A 121 -8.20 -7.94 10.22
C SER A 121 -7.81 -8.10 11.68
N THR A 122 -6.80 -7.35 12.14
CA THR A 122 -6.27 -7.49 13.51
C THR A 122 -5.95 -6.17 14.19
N ASN A 123 -5.86 -6.20 15.53
CA ASN A 123 -5.48 -5.11 16.44
C ASN A 123 -6.65 -4.17 16.78
N TYR A 124 -6.63 -2.89 16.39
CA TYR A 124 -7.61 -1.91 16.86
C TYR A 124 -8.26 -1.12 15.73
N ALA A 125 -9.59 -1.18 15.66
CA ALA A 125 -10.40 -0.41 14.70
C ALA A 125 -9.98 -0.60 13.23
N THR A 126 -9.50 -1.78 12.86
CA THR A 126 -9.04 -2.11 11.51
C THR A 126 -10.15 -2.69 10.65
N LYS A 127 -10.06 -2.49 9.34
CA LYS A 127 -11.03 -3.01 8.37
C LYS A 127 -10.35 -3.65 7.16
N ALA A 128 -10.72 -4.87 6.82
CA ALA A 128 -10.30 -5.56 5.60
C ALA A 128 -11.56 -5.92 4.81
N SER A 129 -11.84 -5.17 3.74
CA SER A 129 -13.09 -5.29 2.97
C SER A 129 -12.92 -5.85 1.57
N GLY A 130 -11.72 -5.79 0.99
CA GLY A 130 -11.43 -6.46 -0.29
C GLY A 130 -11.26 -7.98 -0.14
N TRP A 131 -11.36 -8.70 -1.25
CA TRP A 131 -11.05 -10.14 -1.28
C TRP A 131 -9.59 -10.36 -0.90
N HIS A 132 -9.29 -11.36 -0.07
CA HIS A 132 -7.97 -11.65 0.49
C HIS A 132 -7.28 -10.47 1.21
N ALA A 133 -8.02 -9.40 1.51
CA ALA A 133 -7.46 -8.19 2.07
C ALA A 133 -6.91 -8.42 3.48
N SER A 134 -5.79 -7.77 3.80
CA SER A 134 -5.14 -7.85 5.12
C SER A 134 -5.02 -6.46 5.76
N SER A 135 -5.50 -6.31 6.99
CA SER A 135 -5.44 -5.03 7.71
C SER A 135 -4.84 -5.24 9.10
N PHE A 136 -3.73 -4.55 9.39
CA PHE A 136 -2.94 -4.73 10.61
C PHE A 136 -2.53 -3.38 11.22
N GLY A 137 -2.92 -3.15 12.46
CA GLY A 137 -2.47 -1.99 13.25
C GLY A 137 -3.60 -1.20 13.90
N SER A 138 -3.64 0.12 13.70
CA SER A 138 -4.63 1.00 14.33
C SER A 138 -5.34 1.82 13.27
N TYR A 139 -6.66 1.69 13.14
CA TYR A 139 -7.46 2.44 12.15
C TYR A 139 -7.01 2.24 10.69
N THR A 140 -6.50 1.06 10.35
CA THR A 140 -6.10 0.72 8.97
C THR A 140 -7.29 0.18 8.16
N GLU A 141 -7.35 0.49 6.86
CA GLU A 141 -8.40 -0.02 5.97
C GLU A 141 -7.81 -0.60 4.66
N ALA A 142 -8.04 -1.88 4.38
CA ALA A 142 -7.69 -2.51 3.11
C ALA A 142 -8.96 -2.72 2.27
N LYS A 143 -9.17 -1.85 1.26
CA LYS A 143 -10.39 -1.79 0.44
C LYS A 143 -10.34 -2.73 -0.76
N GLY A 144 -9.20 -2.81 -1.44
CA GLY A 144 -8.98 -3.75 -2.54
C GLY A 144 -8.43 -5.09 -2.07
N ASP A 145 -8.13 -6.02 -3.00
CA ASP A 145 -7.32 -7.21 -2.71
C ASP A 145 -5.89 -6.78 -2.38
N SER A 146 -5.67 -6.39 -1.13
CA SER A 146 -4.59 -5.48 -0.73
C SER A 146 -4.22 -5.64 0.74
N ALA A 147 -3.09 -5.06 1.14
CA ALA A 147 -2.63 -5.08 2.51
C ALA A 147 -2.36 -3.66 3.06
N ALA A 148 -2.90 -3.36 4.23
CA ALA A 148 -2.69 -2.11 4.95
C ALA A 148 -2.06 -2.37 6.33
N PHE A 149 -0.91 -1.77 6.57
CA PHE A 149 -0.14 -1.85 7.81
C PHE A 149 0.05 -0.48 8.44
N GLY A 150 0.12 -0.41 9.77
CA GLY A 150 0.52 0.79 10.52
C GLY A 150 -0.64 1.51 11.20
N ALA A 151 -0.73 2.83 11.05
CA ALA A 151 -1.76 3.64 11.71
C ALA A 151 -2.48 4.56 10.72
N TYR A 152 -3.81 4.53 10.70
CA TYR A 152 -4.61 5.38 9.80
C TYR A 152 -4.27 5.24 8.31
N THR A 153 -3.72 4.08 7.91
CA THR A 153 -3.42 3.82 6.49
C THR A 153 -4.62 3.23 5.76
N VAL A 154 -4.72 3.51 4.46
CA VAL A 154 -5.79 3.00 3.59
C VAL A 154 -5.18 2.48 2.30
N ALA A 155 -5.33 1.19 2.03
CA ALA A 155 -5.00 0.56 0.76
C ALA A 155 -6.25 0.52 -0.13
N GLU A 156 -6.33 1.42 -1.12
CA GLU A 156 -7.55 1.64 -1.90
C GLU A 156 -7.72 0.72 -3.10
N THR A 157 -6.61 0.21 -3.65
CA THR A 157 -6.59 -0.42 -4.97
C THR A 157 -6.20 -1.90 -4.90
N SER A 158 -6.54 -2.66 -5.93
CA SER A 158 -6.18 -4.08 -6.06
C SER A 158 -4.65 -4.27 -6.06
N ALA A 159 -4.15 -5.36 -5.47
CA ALA A 159 -2.73 -5.69 -5.29
C ALA A 159 -1.87 -4.67 -4.52
N ALA A 160 -2.46 -3.64 -3.89
CA ALA A 160 -1.69 -2.62 -3.19
C ALA A 160 -1.14 -3.11 -1.84
N MET A 161 0.05 -2.62 -1.49
CA MET A 161 0.57 -2.68 -0.12
C MET A 161 0.83 -1.27 0.41
N VAL A 162 0.21 -0.92 1.53
CA VAL A 162 0.34 0.39 2.17
C VAL A 162 0.86 0.22 3.59
N THR A 163 1.89 0.99 3.97
CA THR A 163 2.45 1.00 5.32
C THR A 163 2.64 2.42 5.85
N GLY A 164 3.01 2.57 7.13
CA GLY A 164 3.33 3.86 7.75
C GLY A 164 2.14 4.49 8.48
N ILE A 165 1.99 5.80 8.34
CA ILE A 165 0.94 6.58 9.01
C ILE A 165 0.31 7.62 8.07
N TYR A 166 -1.02 7.73 8.07
CA TYR A 166 -1.76 8.74 7.30
C TYR A 166 -1.31 8.90 5.83
N ASN A 167 -1.29 7.81 5.04
CA ASN A 167 -0.97 7.88 3.61
C ASN A 167 -1.97 8.76 2.84
N GLU A 168 -1.53 9.45 1.80
CA GLU A 168 -2.41 10.15 0.86
C GLU A 168 -3.34 9.16 0.16
N LEU A 169 -4.60 9.57 -0.03
CA LEU A 169 -5.65 8.78 -0.67
C LEU A 169 -5.75 9.20 -2.13
N THR A 170 -5.24 8.37 -3.03
CA THR A 170 -5.16 8.67 -4.46
C THR A 170 -6.37 8.16 -5.24
N GLY A 171 -7.24 7.36 -4.61
CA GLY A 171 -8.27 6.59 -5.30
C GLY A 171 -7.69 5.47 -6.16
N GLY A 172 -8.54 4.89 -7.01
CA GLY A 172 -8.22 3.80 -7.94
C GLY A 172 -9.23 2.66 -7.89
N ASP A 173 -8.95 1.56 -8.56
CA ASP A 173 -9.85 0.41 -8.68
C ASP A 173 -9.50 -0.66 -7.61
N PRO A 174 -10.44 -1.00 -6.71
CA PRO A 174 -10.19 -1.99 -5.66
C PRO A 174 -10.18 -3.44 -6.17
N VAL A 175 -10.63 -3.69 -7.41
CA VAL A 175 -10.82 -5.02 -7.98
C VAL A 175 -9.84 -5.28 -9.13
N TYR A 176 -9.79 -4.38 -10.11
CA TYR A 176 -9.08 -4.59 -11.35
C TYR A 176 -7.72 -3.90 -11.38
N TRP A 177 -6.79 -4.47 -12.15
CA TRP A 177 -5.47 -3.89 -12.36
C TRP A 177 -5.55 -2.66 -13.27
N GLN A 178 -5.26 -1.48 -12.73
CA GLN A 178 -5.12 -0.24 -13.51
C GLN A 178 -3.68 0.26 -13.45
N PRO A 179 -2.99 0.49 -14.59
CA PRO A 179 -1.59 0.93 -14.58
C PRO A 179 -1.32 2.22 -13.78
N GLY A 180 -2.30 3.12 -13.68
CA GLY A 180 -2.18 4.36 -12.92
C GLY A 180 -2.40 4.22 -11.41
N ASP A 181 -2.87 3.06 -10.93
CA ASP A 181 -3.14 2.87 -9.51
C ASP A 181 -1.87 2.62 -8.70
N THR A 182 -1.95 2.88 -7.40
CA THR A 182 -0.90 2.55 -6.45
C THR A 182 -0.67 1.04 -6.36
N LEU A 183 0.58 0.65 -6.22
CA LEU A 183 1.05 -0.71 -5.96
C LEU A 183 1.73 -0.80 -4.59
N PHE A 184 2.56 0.19 -4.25
CA PHE A 184 3.22 0.27 -2.94
C PHE A 184 3.27 1.71 -2.43
N VAL A 185 2.88 1.91 -1.18
CA VAL A 185 2.84 3.25 -0.55
C VAL A 185 3.41 3.20 0.87
N ILE A 186 4.22 4.21 1.20
CA ILE A 186 4.64 4.50 2.58
C ILE A 186 4.05 5.85 2.99
N GLY A 187 3.06 5.83 3.87
CA GLY A 187 2.47 7.03 4.45
C GLY A 187 3.35 7.64 5.53
N ASN A 188 3.49 8.96 5.52
CA ASN A 188 4.18 9.75 6.54
C ASN A 188 3.39 11.01 6.94
N GLY A 189 2.08 11.03 6.71
CA GLY A 189 1.22 12.13 7.12
C GLY A 189 1.15 12.27 8.65
N THR A 190 0.80 13.46 9.13
CA THR A 190 0.74 13.74 10.57
C THR A 190 -0.67 13.73 11.13
N SER A 191 -1.69 13.84 10.28
CA SER A 191 -3.10 13.81 10.70
C SER A 191 -4.03 13.40 9.56
N SER A 192 -5.31 13.21 9.87
CA SER A 192 -6.33 12.96 8.84
C SER A 192 -6.55 14.13 7.88
N LEU A 193 -6.14 15.35 8.27
CA LEU A 193 -6.18 16.55 7.44
C LEU A 193 -4.87 16.80 6.69
N ASP A 194 -3.81 16.06 7.05
CA ASP A 194 -2.44 16.22 6.57
C ASP A 194 -1.88 14.84 6.22
N ARG A 195 -2.49 14.23 5.21
CA ARG A 195 -2.09 12.92 4.69
C ARG A 195 -0.99 13.11 3.65
N HIS A 196 0.06 12.31 3.75
CA HIS A 196 1.21 12.38 2.84
C HIS A 196 1.80 11.00 2.57
N ASN A 197 2.33 10.83 1.36
CA ASN A 197 3.13 9.67 0.96
C ASN A 197 4.61 10.05 0.89
N ALA A 198 5.44 9.38 1.69
CA ALA A 198 6.89 9.45 1.56
C ALA A 198 7.35 8.77 0.27
N VAL A 199 6.74 7.63 -0.05
CA VAL A 199 7.02 6.84 -1.25
C VAL A 199 5.70 6.39 -1.86
N THR A 200 5.60 6.50 -3.18
CA THR A 200 4.49 5.98 -3.98
C THR A 200 5.05 5.22 -5.17
N VAL A 201 4.65 3.97 -5.36
CA VAL A 201 4.94 3.19 -6.57
C VAL A 201 3.62 2.88 -7.24
N LEU A 202 3.50 3.22 -8.53
CA LEU A 202 2.34 2.92 -9.35
C LEU A 202 2.51 1.59 -10.08
N LYS A 203 1.39 0.98 -10.47
CA LYS A 203 1.35 -0.30 -11.20
C LYS A 203 2.01 -0.26 -12.58
N ASN A 204 2.15 0.93 -13.18
CA ASN A 204 2.89 1.15 -14.43
C ASN A 204 4.43 1.19 -14.25
N GLY A 205 4.93 1.08 -13.02
CA GLY A 205 6.36 1.11 -12.70
C GLY A 205 6.91 2.48 -12.34
N ASN A 206 6.10 3.54 -12.37
CA ASN A 206 6.53 4.86 -11.93
C ASN A 206 6.66 4.90 -10.41
N MET A 207 7.80 5.39 -9.91
CA MET A 207 8.06 5.59 -8.49
C MET A 207 8.19 7.09 -8.18
N GLY A 208 7.53 7.51 -7.12
CA GLY A 208 7.56 8.85 -6.55
C GLY A 208 8.14 8.84 -5.15
N ILE A 209 9.03 9.77 -4.85
CA ILE A 209 9.45 10.12 -3.49
C ILE A 209 8.89 11.52 -3.20
N ASN A 210 8.12 11.64 -2.11
CA ASN A 210 7.40 12.87 -1.74
C ASN A 210 6.42 13.37 -2.83
N THR A 211 5.89 12.44 -3.63
CA THR A 211 4.83 12.68 -4.63
C THR A 211 3.93 11.45 -4.72
N SER A 212 2.62 11.68 -4.89
CA SER A 212 1.59 10.65 -5.01
C SER A 212 1.24 10.30 -6.47
N SER A 213 1.71 11.10 -7.42
CA SER A 213 1.37 10.96 -8.85
C SER A 213 2.61 11.02 -9.74
N PRO A 214 3.59 10.11 -9.57
CA PRO A 214 4.82 10.13 -10.37
C PRO A 214 4.55 9.87 -11.86
N THR A 215 5.15 10.69 -12.71
CA THR A 215 5.02 10.63 -14.18
C THR A 215 6.19 9.95 -14.86
N THR A 216 7.25 9.64 -14.12
CA THR A 216 8.47 8.99 -14.60
C THR A 216 8.83 7.77 -13.72
N LEU A 217 9.77 6.95 -14.19
CA LEU A 217 10.22 5.76 -13.45
C LEU A 217 10.72 6.09 -12.05
N LEU A 218 11.38 7.24 -11.86
CA LEU A 218 11.76 7.76 -10.55
C LEU A 218 11.64 9.29 -10.54
N GLU A 219 10.64 9.77 -9.82
CA GLU A 219 10.38 11.18 -9.59
C GLU A 219 10.63 11.51 -8.11
N VAL A 220 11.56 12.43 -7.84
CA VAL A 220 11.81 12.92 -6.48
C VAL A 220 11.35 14.37 -6.39
N ASN A 221 10.33 14.61 -5.58
CA ASN A 221 9.83 15.95 -5.33
C ASN A 221 10.55 16.57 -4.12
N GLY A 222 11.68 17.22 -4.40
CA GLY A 222 12.56 17.82 -3.40
C GLY A 222 14.02 17.49 -3.67
N SER A 223 14.91 17.93 -2.78
CA SER A 223 16.34 17.75 -2.95
C SER A 223 16.73 16.27 -2.93
N SER A 224 17.52 15.87 -3.91
CA SER A 224 18.10 14.53 -3.99
C SER A 224 19.59 14.59 -3.69
N LYS A 225 20.09 13.60 -2.94
CA LYS A 225 21.53 13.40 -2.75
C LYS A 225 21.92 12.03 -3.31
N LEU A 226 22.67 12.04 -4.40
CA LEU A 226 23.23 10.84 -5.02
C LEU A 226 24.74 10.79 -4.73
N GLY A 227 25.17 9.80 -3.94
CA GLY A 227 26.58 9.61 -3.54
C GLY A 227 26.94 10.12 -2.13
N GLY A 228 27.99 9.53 -1.54
CA GLY A 228 28.51 9.92 -0.23
C GLY A 228 29.27 11.25 -0.31
N ALA A 229 28.89 12.21 0.54
CA ALA A 229 29.53 13.53 0.75
C ALA A 229 29.22 14.71 -0.22
N GLY A 230 28.28 14.60 -1.17
CA GLY A 230 27.84 15.76 -1.99
C GLY A 230 26.77 16.66 -1.33
N THR A 231 26.69 17.93 -1.73
CA THR A 231 25.51 18.79 -1.50
C THR A 231 24.30 18.22 -2.24
N PRO A 232 23.10 18.16 -1.65
CA PRO A 232 21.88 17.81 -2.39
C PRO A 232 21.72 18.75 -3.60
N PHE A 233 21.08 18.27 -4.66
CA PHE A 233 20.60 19.12 -5.76
C PHE A 233 19.08 19.07 -5.81
N ASN A 234 18.44 20.22 -6.07
CA ASN A 234 16.98 20.41 -6.09
C ASN A 234 16.36 19.96 -7.41
N ALA A 235 17.08 20.11 -8.53
CA ALA A 235 16.65 19.69 -9.84
C ALA A 235 17.87 19.38 -10.73
N MET A 236 17.71 18.45 -11.69
CA MET A 236 18.72 18.15 -12.71
C MET A 236 18.02 17.86 -14.05
N GLN A 237 18.46 18.52 -15.11
CA GLN A 237 18.01 18.27 -16.48
C GLN A 237 19.24 18.01 -17.36
N LEU A 238 19.11 17.08 -18.31
CA LEU A 238 20.15 16.79 -19.30
C LEU A 238 19.55 16.95 -20.70
N GLY A 239 20.40 17.31 -21.67
CA GLY A 239 19.97 17.37 -23.04
C GLY A 239 21.13 17.43 -24.03
N LYS A 240 20.74 17.46 -25.30
CA LYS A 240 21.64 17.51 -26.44
C LYS A 240 21.04 18.40 -27.53
N VAL A 241 21.87 19.20 -28.19
CA VAL A 241 21.51 19.96 -29.39
C VAL A 241 22.52 19.65 -30.49
N ASP A 242 22.03 19.23 -31.65
CA ASP A 242 22.87 19.04 -32.85
C ASP A 242 23.14 20.40 -33.52
N VAL A 243 24.40 20.66 -33.86
CA VAL A 243 24.89 21.85 -34.55
C VAL A 243 25.35 21.42 -35.93
N LEU A 244 24.57 21.72 -36.96
CA LEU A 244 24.84 21.28 -38.33
C LEU A 244 25.58 22.38 -39.11
N GLY A 245 26.70 22.03 -39.76
CA GLY A 245 27.45 22.91 -40.67
C GLY A 245 27.98 24.21 -40.04
N GLY A 246 28.34 24.17 -38.75
CA GLY A 246 28.08 25.26 -37.80
C GLY A 246 28.67 26.65 -38.05
N SER A 247 29.84 26.82 -38.70
CA SER A 247 30.42 28.16 -38.74
C SER A 247 30.29 28.89 -40.07
N GLY A 248 30.21 28.23 -41.23
CA GLY A 248 30.20 28.94 -42.53
C GLY A 248 31.29 30.04 -42.65
N GLY A 249 32.39 29.94 -41.89
CA GLY A 249 33.43 30.98 -41.78
C GLY A 249 33.41 31.84 -40.51
N GLN A 250 32.47 31.65 -39.58
CA GLN A 250 32.41 32.34 -38.28
C GLN A 250 33.39 31.74 -37.27
N ASP A 251 33.98 32.57 -36.40
CA ASP A 251 34.86 32.15 -35.29
C ASP A 251 34.04 31.60 -34.09
N ARG A 252 32.76 31.97 -34.00
CA ARG A 252 31.86 31.67 -32.88
C ARG A 252 30.48 31.25 -33.37
N VAL A 253 29.95 30.16 -32.81
CA VAL A 253 28.57 29.70 -33.01
C VAL A 253 27.82 29.77 -31.68
N ILE A 254 26.63 30.37 -31.70
CA ILE A 254 25.74 30.46 -30.52
C ILE A 254 24.61 29.46 -30.72
N VAL A 255 24.47 28.54 -29.78
CA VAL A 255 23.45 27.50 -29.79
C VAL A 255 22.52 27.76 -28.62
N PRO A 256 21.36 28.40 -28.85
CA PRO A 256 20.40 28.64 -27.79
C PRO A 256 19.81 27.31 -27.31
N VAL A 257 19.83 27.09 -26.00
CA VAL A 257 19.28 25.90 -25.35
C VAL A 257 18.11 26.31 -24.48
N THR A 258 16.94 25.70 -24.71
CA THR A 258 15.76 25.86 -23.86
C THR A 258 15.60 24.63 -22.96
N PHE A 259 15.38 24.85 -21.68
CA PHE A 259 15.11 23.75 -20.75
C PHE A 259 13.69 23.20 -20.96
N PRO A 260 13.50 21.86 -20.95
CA PRO A 260 12.17 21.26 -20.97
C PRO A 260 11.22 21.80 -19.88
N LYS A 261 11.75 22.12 -18.70
CA LYS A 261 11.02 22.77 -17.61
C LYS A 261 11.85 23.93 -17.03
N PRO A 262 11.25 25.08 -16.67
CA PRO A 262 11.96 26.13 -15.97
C PRO A 262 12.49 25.66 -14.60
N PHE A 263 13.72 26.04 -14.25
CA PHE A 263 14.25 25.94 -12.88
C PHE A 263 13.68 27.04 -11.99
N ALA A 264 13.79 26.92 -10.66
CA ALA A 264 13.31 27.98 -9.75
C ALA A 264 14.28 29.17 -9.75
N ASP A 265 15.58 28.89 -9.64
CA ASP A 265 16.67 29.85 -9.82
C ASP A 265 17.54 29.54 -11.05
N ASN A 266 18.56 30.36 -11.31
CA ASN A 266 19.52 30.11 -12.39
C ASN A 266 20.38 28.87 -12.07
N PRO A 267 20.33 27.80 -12.89
CA PRO A 267 21.04 26.57 -12.62
C PRO A 267 22.55 26.68 -12.91
N ILE A 268 23.33 25.76 -12.37
CA ILE A 268 24.71 25.52 -12.78
C ILE A 268 24.71 24.67 -14.05
N ILE A 269 25.48 25.11 -15.06
CA ILE A 269 25.57 24.44 -16.36
C ILE A 269 26.92 23.75 -16.50
N ILE A 270 26.88 22.46 -16.80
CA ILE A 270 27.99 21.71 -17.39
C ILE A 270 27.66 21.54 -18.86
N VAL A 271 28.52 22.06 -19.74
CA VAL A 271 28.34 21.96 -21.20
C VAL A 271 29.60 21.37 -21.82
N THR A 272 29.40 20.48 -22.79
CA THR A 272 30.47 19.85 -23.57
C THR A 272 30.08 19.86 -25.04
N VAL A 273 31.07 19.76 -25.92
CA VAL A 273 30.87 19.64 -27.35
C VAL A 273 31.62 18.41 -27.85
N ALA A 274 30.97 17.63 -28.71
CA ALA A 274 31.53 16.40 -29.27
C ALA A 274 31.18 16.27 -30.75
N ALA A 275 32.00 15.52 -31.50
CA ALA A 275 31.63 15.06 -32.82
C ALA A 275 30.49 14.01 -32.72
N PRO A 276 29.64 13.86 -33.75
CA PRO A 276 28.67 12.77 -33.82
C PRO A 276 29.34 11.40 -33.62
N PRO A 277 28.62 10.42 -33.06
CA PRO A 277 29.17 9.09 -32.79
C PRO A 277 29.84 8.49 -34.04
N GLY A 278 31.10 8.05 -33.88
CA GLY A 278 31.87 7.42 -34.96
C GLY A 278 32.63 8.39 -35.88
N ILE A 279 32.55 9.70 -35.65
CA ILE A 279 33.28 10.71 -36.43
C ILE A 279 34.38 11.35 -35.56
N SER A 280 35.55 11.61 -36.14
CA SER A 280 36.62 12.37 -35.50
C SER A 280 37.14 13.40 -36.48
N TYR A 281 37.00 14.69 -36.14
CA TYR A 281 37.45 15.79 -37.00
C TYR A 281 38.90 16.21 -36.70
N GLY A 282 39.44 15.88 -35.53
CA GLY A 282 40.78 16.30 -35.11
C GLY A 282 40.89 17.78 -34.69
N ASP A 283 39.80 18.54 -34.77
CA ASP A 283 39.70 19.92 -34.32
C ASP A 283 39.52 20.01 -32.80
N ALA A 284 39.95 21.14 -32.21
CA ALA A 284 39.73 21.47 -30.81
C ALA A 284 38.74 22.61 -30.67
N PHE A 285 37.85 22.52 -29.68
CA PHE A 285 36.78 23.49 -29.45
C PHE A 285 36.77 23.94 -27.99
N ASN A 286 36.49 25.23 -27.79
CA ASN A 286 36.05 25.73 -26.50
C ASN A 286 34.53 25.84 -26.49
N VAL A 287 33.91 25.44 -25.38
CA VAL A 287 32.49 25.64 -25.15
C VAL A 287 32.25 26.35 -23.83
N THR A 288 31.45 27.40 -23.86
CA THR A 288 31.03 28.17 -22.68
C THR A 288 29.51 28.25 -22.61
N ALA A 289 28.97 28.26 -21.40
CA ALA A 289 27.58 28.59 -21.15
C ALA A 289 27.48 30.08 -20.82
N GLU A 290 26.73 30.82 -21.62
CA GLU A 290 26.47 32.25 -21.45
C GLU A 290 24.98 32.51 -21.28
N ASN A 291 24.60 33.72 -20.83
CA ASN A 291 23.20 34.15 -20.70
C ASN A 291 22.30 33.14 -19.96
N ILE A 292 22.82 32.54 -18.87
CA ILE A 292 22.11 31.53 -18.10
C ILE A 292 20.91 32.19 -17.40
N THR A 293 19.73 31.65 -17.67
CA THR A 293 18.45 32.01 -17.06
C THR A 293 17.76 30.76 -16.53
N SER A 294 16.64 30.92 -15.81
CA SER A 294 15.82 29.78 -15.36
C SER A 294 15.15 28.99 -16.49
N THR A 295 15.09 29.52 -17.72
CA THR A 295 14.42 28.88 -18.88
C THR A 295 15.38 28.37 -19.94
N GLY A 296 16.66 28.74 -19.88
CA GLY A 296 17.66 28.33 -20.86
C GLY A 296 19.00 29.04 -20.71
N PHE A 297 19.90 28.75 -21.64
CA PHE A 297 21.22 29.37 -21.75
C PHE A 297 21.71 29.34 -23.20
N ASP A 298 22.75 30.13 -23.48
CA ASP A 298 23.44 30.09 -24.77
C ASP A 298 24.70 29.23 -24.66
N ALA A 299 24.74 28.11 -25.39
CA ALA A 299 25.96 27.33 -25.55
C ALA A 299 26.80 27.94 -26.68
N VAL A 300 27.95 28.47 -26.31
CA VAL A 300 28.84 29.20 -27.21
C VAL A 300 30.00 28.31 -27.59
N VAL A 301 30.05 27.90 -28.85
CA VAL A 301 31.12 27.04 -29.38
C VAL A 301 32.08 27.88 -30.21
N LYS A 302 33.36 27.85 -29.84
CA LYS A 302 34.45 28.45 -30.60
C LYS A 302 35.44 27.40 -31.08
N GLY A 303 35.81 27.47 -32.36
CA GLY A 303 36.92 26.69 -32.89
C GLY A 303 38.24 27.25 -32.36
N LEU A 304 39.13 26.39 -31.89
CA LEU A 304 40.48 26.82 -31.54
C LEU A 304 41.35 26.86 -32.80
N PRO A 305 42.15 27.92 -33.02
CA PRO A 305 43.05 27.98 -34.15
C PRO A 305 44.04 26.82 -34.13
N ILE A 306 44.17 26.13 -35.26
CA ILE A 306 45.21 25.12 -35.51
C ILE A 306 46.09 25.60 -36.67
N PRO A 307 47.37 25.18 -36.78
CA PRO A 307 48.23 25.58 -37.88
C PRO A 307 47.58 25.29 -39.25
N GLY A 308 47.24 26.34 -40.01
CA GLY A 308 46.55 26.24 -41.30
C GLY A 308 45.05 26.56 -41.28
N ASN A 309 44.42 26.72 -40.11
CA ASN A 309 43.02 27.10 -39.98
C ASN A 309 42.80 28.14 -38.86
N GLN A 310 42.23 29.30 -39.19
CA GLN A 310 42.00 30.44 -38.29
C GLN A 310 40.73 30.29 -37.43
N GLY A 311 40.46 29.08 -36.92
CA GLY A 311 39.34 28.82 -36.01
C GLY A 311 37.96 28.69 -36.68
N SER A 312 37.85 28.78 -38.01
CA SER A 312 36.61 28.52 -38.74
C SER A 312 36.38 27.01 -38.92
N TRP A 313 35.14 26.53 -38.76
CA TRP A 313 34.83 25.11 -38.80
C TRP A 313 33.48 24.84 -39.46
N GLY A 314 33.42 23.81 -40.31
CA GLY A 314 32.19 23.35 -40.97
C GLY A 314 31.65 22.03 -40.42
N ALA A 315 32.26 21.52 -39.33
CA ALA A 315 31.92 20.23 -38.77
C ALA A 315 30.52 20.21 -38.15
N ASP A 316 29.82 19.10 -38.29
CA ASP A 316 28.62 18.83 -37.49
C ASP A 316 29.08 18.48 -36.08
N LEU A 317 28.52 19.13 -35.08
CA LEU A 317 28.85 18.93 -33.66
C LEU A 317 27.58 18.63 -32.85
N GLN A 318 27.77 18.07 -31.66
CA GLN A 318 26.72 17.83 -30.68
C GLN A 318 27.09 18.57 -29.40
N VAL A 319 26.25 19.51 -28.99
CA VAL A 319 26.35 20.17 -27.69
C VAL A 319 25.58 19.32 -26.69
N HIS A 320 26.28 18.75 -25.72
CA HIS A 320 25.69 18.03 -24.59
C HIS A 320 25.72 18.92 -23.36
N TRP A 321 24.63 18.93 -22.60
CA TRP A 321 24.54 19.76 -21.41
C TRP A 321 23.85 19.04 -20.26
N GLN A 322 24.25 19.42 -19.06
CA GLN A 322 23.63 19.06 -17.80
C GLN A 322 23.45 20.36 -17.00
N ALA A 323 22.21 20.63 -16.59
CA ALA A 323 21.84 21.77 -15.76
C ALA A 323 21.36 21.25 -14.41
N TYR A 324 21.85 21.80 -13.30
CA TYR A 324 21.37 21.43 -11.97
C TYR A 324 21.29 22.63 -11.02
N GLU A 325 20.35 22.56 -10.10
CA GLU A 325 20.07 23.56 -9.08
C GLU A 325 20.45 23.00 -7.70
N LEU A 326 21.13 23.79 -6.86
CA LEU A 326 21.55 23.40 -5.51
C LEU A 326 20.52 23.84 -4.46
#